data_AF-A0A0F2SF40-F1
#
_entry.id   AF-A0A0F2SF40-F1
#
_cell.length_a   1.000
_cell.length_b   1.000
_cell.length_c   1.000
_cell.angle_alpha   90.00
_cell.angle_beta   90.00
_cell.angle_gamma   90.00
#
_symmetry.space_group_name_H-M   'P 1'
#
loop_
_entity.id
_entity.type
_entity.pdbx_description
1 polymer ?
#
loop_
_entity_poly.entity_id
_entity_poly.type
_entity_poly.pdbx_seq_one_letter_code
_entity_poly.pdbx_strand_id
1 'polypeptide(L)'
;MKLKKTDALNALQAQSLKLLESRQAIDSLSPESAQGLVRHVMVCGGPGCHSSGSPRIAERLKEELSRLGLSEQIKVFQPGCFGFCEKGPMIEIFPDNVTYCEVSAEDVSTIVEEHFLQGKLVEHLLFMDPNTKERFATNIPFYDGQLRIALRNVGYIAPENILEYIAADGYQALAKVLFQMTPMEVIDVLKVSGLRGRGGAGFPTGAKWEFTHQSQADQRYIICNADEGDPGAFMDRSVLEGDPHSVLEAMLIAGAAIGASEGFIYVRAEYPAAIHRLQVAIVQARDYGLLGKGILGSDFSFNIELKYGAGAFVCGEETALIHSIEGARGEPTVKPPFPAEKGLWGKPTCVNNVETLANIPPIILKGAEWFAGIGTEKSKGTKVFALAGKVNNVGLVEVPMGTTLRQIIFDIGGGIKQHKTFKAAQTGGPSGGCIPTKYLDSPIDYESLAAIGSMMGSGGLIVLDEDDCMVNIAKFFQEFTMDESCGRCTACRVGTKRLYEILTKITDGRGTLEDLANMEKLCHIIKDTALCGLGQSAPNPILSTLKYFREEYIAHVVDKTCPAGVCKSLLKYEITDKCVGCTLCVKKCPMHCIAGSAKKRHIIDQERCLKCGACMEQCRVIGAIVCH
;
A
#
# COMPACT_ATOMS: atom_id res chain seq x y z
N MET A 1 -17.32 -31.60 -1.08
CA MET A 1 -17.82 -32.09 -2.39
C MET A 1 -16.82 -31.63 -3.44
N LYS A 2 -16.18 -32.54 -4.19
CA LYS A 2 -15.22 -32.14 -5.24
C LYS A 2 -15.96 -31.81 -6.53
N LEU A 3 -15.73 -30.61 -7.06
CA LEU A 3 -16.23 -30.16 -8.36
C LEU A 3 -15.45 -30.92 -9.46
N LYS A 4 -16.17 -31.61 -10.33
CA LYS A 4 -15.59 -32.49 -11.38
C LYS A 4 -15.85 -32.01 -12.80
N LYS A 5 -16.58 -30.90 -12.97
CA LYS A 5 -16.91 -30.29 -14.26
C LYS A 5 -17.44 -28.88 -14.05
N THR A 6 -17.41 -28.07 -15.10
CA THR A 6 -17.90 -26.68 -15.11
C THR A 6 -19.36 -26.56 -14.69
N ASP A 7 -20.25 -27.49 -15.11
CA ASP A 7 -21.66 -27.46 -14.69
C ASP A 7 -21.83 -27.48 -13.16
N ALA A 8 -20.97 -28.20 -12.45
CA ALA A 8 -21.04 -28.29 -11.00
C ALA A 8 -20.59 -26.98 -10.34
N LEU A 9 -19.60 -26.30 -10.92
CA LEU A 9 -19.18 -24.96 -10.48
C LEU A 9 -20.31 -23.95 -10.72
N ASN A 10 -20.94 -23.97 -11.89
CA ASN A 10 -22.06 -23.08 -12.23
C ASN A 10 -23.27 -23.31 -11.32
N ALA A 11 -23.60 -24.58 -11.03
CA ALA A 11 -24.68 -24.92 -10.10
C ALA A 11 -24.35 -24.42 -8.67
N LEU A 12 -23.10 -24.58 -8.22
CA LEU A 12 -22.65 -24.10 -6.93
C LEU A 12 -22.68 -22.56 -6.85
N GLN A 13 -22.26 -21.87 -7.90
CA GLN A 13 -22.37 -20.42 -8.01
C GLN A 13 -23.82 -19.97 -7.89
N ALA A 14 -24.73 -20.54 -8.69
CA ALA A 14 -26.14 -20.20 -8.64
C ALA A 14 -26.74 -20.41 -7.23
N GLN A 15 -26.34 -21.49 -6.55
CA GLN A 15 -26.75 -21.74 -5.16
C GLN A 15 -26.15 -20.74 -4.17
N SER A 16 -24.93 -20.25 -4.42
CA SER A 16 -24.17 -19.39 -3.52
C SER A 16 -24.55 -17.91 -3.66
N LEU A 17 -25.19 -17.50 -4.77
CA LEU A 17 -25.65 -16.11 -4.97
C LEU A 17 -26.52 -15.58 -3.81
N LYS A 18 -27.32 -16.45 -3.18
CA LYS A 18 -28.13 -16.09 -2.00
C LYS A 18 -27.30 -15.59 -0.81
N LEU A 19 -26.00 -15.93 -0.73
CA LEU A 19 -25.10 -15.45 0.32
C LEU A 19 -24.77 -13.96 0.15
N LEU A 20 -24.91 -13.43 -1.07
CA LEU A 20 -24.61 -12.04 -1.41
C LEU A 20 -25.88 -11.23 -1.67
N GLU A 21 -27.07 -11.83 -1.64
CA GLU A 21 -28.35 -11.20 -1.98
C GLU A 21 -28.58 -9.87 -1.23
N SER A 22 -28.41 -9.86 0.10
CA SER A 22 -28.52 -8.63 0.90
C SER A 22 -27.50 -7.56 0.52
N ARG A 23 -26.34 -7.93 -0.03
CA ARG A 23 -25.25 -7.01 -0.42
C ARG A 23 -25.33 -6.59 -1.89
N GLN A 24 -26.18 -7.24 -2.70
CA GLN A 24 -26.38 -6.92 -4.12
C GLN A 24 -27.58 -6.00 -4.36
N ALA A 25 -28.37 -5.70 -3.34
CA ALA A 25 -29.54 -4.83 -3.46
C ALA A 25 -29.15 -3.47 -4.08
N ILE A 26 -29.69 -3.24 -5.29
CA ILE A 26 -29.31 -2.12 -6.19
C ILE A 26 -29.76 -0.77 -5.64
N ASP A 27 -30.84 -0.75 -4.86
CA ASP A 27 -31.38 0.46 -4.23
C ASP A 27 -31.04 0.47 -2.74
N SER A 28 -30.40 1.54 -2.26
CA SER A 28 -30.20 1.77 -0.83
C SER A 28 -31.55 1.88 -0.13
N LEU A 29 -31.85 0.94 0.76
CA LEU A 29 -33.05 1.00 1.58
C LEU A 29 -32.80 1.88 2.81
N SER A 30 -33.77 2.70 3.20
CA SER A 30 -33.66 3.37 4.50
C SER A 30 -33.67 2.33 5.63
N PRO A 31 -33.04 2.58 6.78
CA PRO A 31 -33.05 1.63 7.88
C PRO A 31 -34.47 1.27 8.38
N GLU A 32 -35.41 2.20 8.23
CA GLU A 32 -36.83 1.95 8.46
C GLU A 32 -37.43 0.97 7.43
N SER A 33 -37.10 1.15 6.15
CA SER A 33 -37.61 0.29 5.06
C SER A 33 -36.99 -1.11 5.03
N ALA A 34 -35.78 -1.26 5.61
CA ALA A 34 -35.10 -2.54 5.73
C ALA A 34 -35.47 -3.33 7.00
N GLN A 35 -36.42 -2.84 7.82
CA GLN A 35 -36.92 -3.60 8.96
C GLN A 35 -37.54 -4.94 8.52
N GLY A 36 -37.26 -6.01 9.26
CA GLY A 36 -37.73 -7.36 8.93
C GLY A 36 -36.89 -8.10 7.87
N LEU A 37 -35.98 -7.42 7.17
CA LEU A 37 -35.08 -8.04 6.20
C LEU A 37 -33.83 -8.63 6.86
N VAL A 38 -33.17 -9.55 6.14
CA VAL A 38 -31.85 -10.07 6.54
C VAL A 38 -30.78 -9.02 6.26
N ARG A 39 -30.04 -8.63 7.31
CA ARG A 39 -28.98 -7.63 7.24
C ARG A 39 -27.60 -8.24 7.40
N HIS A 40 -26.66 -7.74 6.61
CA HIS A 40 -25.24 -8.08 6.73
C HIS A 40 -24.49 -6.87 7.27
N VAL A 41 -23.86 -7.05 8.43
CA VAL A 41 -23.03 -6.04 9.10
C VAL A 41 -21.57 -6.39 8.84
N MET A 42 -20.91 -5.59 8.02
CA MET A 42 -19.53 -5.79 7.61
C MET A 42 -18.64 -4.89 8.49
N VAL A 43 -17.91 -5.49 9.42
CA VAL A 43 -16.99 -4.77 10.30
C VAL A 43 -15.59 -4.84 9.72
N CYS A 44 -15.00 -3.72 9.33
CA CYS A 44 -13.72 -3.68 8.63
C CYS A 44 -12.64 -4.51 9.35
N GLY A 45 -12.14 -5.55 8.67
CA GLY A 45 -11.11 -6.44 9.19
C GLY A 45 -9.69 -6.04 8.78
N GLY A 46 -9.51 -4.87 8.18
CA GLY A 46 -8.21 -4.37 7.78
C GLY A 46 -7.29 -4.07 8.98
N PRO A 47 -5.96 -4.09 8.82
CA PRO A 47 -5.00 -4.02 9.94
C PRO A 47 -5.11 -2.77 10.81
N GLY A 48 -5.38 -1.62 10.20
CA GLY A 48 -5.59 -0.36 10.92
C GLY A 48 -6.84 -0.44 11.82
N CYS A 49 -7.97 -0.86 11.26
CA CYS A 49 -9.20 -1.06 12.02
C CYS A 49 -9.05 -2.15 13.09
N HIS A 50 -8.33 -3.23 12.78
CA HIS A 50 -8.04 -4.30 13.72
C HIS A 50 -7.28 -3.77 14.94
N SER A 51 -6.22 -2.99 14.69
CA SER A 51 -5.41 -2.36 15.74
C SER A 51 -6.20 -1.32 16.55
N SER A 52 -7.20 -0.69 15.93
CA SER A 52 -8.12 0.27 16.58
C SER A 52 -9.35 -0.38 17.23
N GLY A 53 -9.42 -1.72 17.34
CA GLY A 53 -10.45 -2.41 18.14
C GLY A 53 -11.61 -3.01 17.36
N SER A 54 -11.56 -3.12 16.03
CA SER A 54 -12.64 -3.71 15.23
C SER A 54 -13.04 -5.15 15.60
N PRO A 55 -12.16 -6.06 16.09
CA PRO A 55 -12.58 -7.37 16.55
C PRO A 55 -13.50 -7.31 17.77
N ARG A 56 -13.22 -6.41 18.71
CA ARG A 56 -14.06 -6.20 19.89
C ARG A 56 -15.43 -5.64 19.52
N ILE A 57 -15.49 -4.76 18.52
CA ILE A 57 -16.75 -4.24 17.97
C ILE A 57 -17.58 -5.38 17.35
N ALA A 58 -16.96 -6.23 16.54
CA ALA A 58 -17.64 -7.37 15.93
C ALA A 58 -18.14 -8.38 16.97
N GLU A 59 -17.36 -8.67 18.00
CA GLU A 59 -17.75 -9.51 19.14
C GLU A 59 -18.95 -8.91 19.87
N ARG A 60 -18.86 -7.63 20.25
CA ARG A 60 -19.93 -6.92 20.97
C ARG A 60 -21.24 -6.86 20.18
N LEU A 61 -21.17 -6.66 18.87
CA LEU A 61 -22.35 -6.72 17.99
C LEU A 61 -23.00 -8.10 18.06
N LYS A 62 -22.22 -9.17 17.95
CA LYS A 62 -22.74 -10.55 18.04
C LYS A 62 -23.40 -10.82 19.39
N GLU A 63 -22.80 -10.37 20.49
CA GLU A 63 -23.35 -10.50 21.84
C GLU A 63 -24.71 -9.79 21.99
N GLU A 64 -24.78 -8.51 21.61
CA GLU A 64 -26.01 -7.70 21.74
C GLU A 64 -27.13 -8.22 20.83
N LEU A 65 -26.79 -8.60 19.59
CA LEU A 65 -27.76 -9.19 18.67
C LEU A 65 -28.28 -10.55 19.19
N SER A 66 -27.44 -11.35 19.83
CA SER A 66 -27.85 -12.60 20.45
C SER A 66 -28.77 -12.38 21.65
N ARG A 67 -28.45 -11.40 22.50
CA ARG A 67 -29.28 -11.00 23.65
C ARG A 67 -30.69 -10.58 23.24
N LEU A 68 -30.84 -9.98 22.07
CA LEU A 68 -32.11 -9.52 21.51
C LEU A 68 -32.81 -10.55 20.60
N GLY A 69 -32.21 -11.72 20.37
CA GLY A 69 -32.76 -12.75 19.47
C GLY A 69 -32.71 -12.39 17.99
N LEU A 70 -31.83 -11.46 17.58
CA LEU A 70 -31.71 -10.94 16.21
C LEU A 70 -30.61 -11.63 15.39
N SER A 71 -29.86 -12.57 15.96
CA SER A 71 -28.70 -13.21 15.29
C SER A 71 -29.02 -14.01 14.03
N GLU A 72 -30.28 -14.42 13.82
CA GLU A 72 -30.69 -15.07 12.55
C GLU A 72 -30.98 -14.06 11.45
N GLN A 73 -31.44 -12.86 11.83
CA GLN A 73 -31.79 -11.80 10.91
C GLN A 73 -30.59 -10.90 10.58
N ILE A 74 -29.71 -10.66 11.56
CA ILE A 74 -28.58 -9.73 11.43
C ILE A 74 -27.28 -10.52 11.60
N LYS A 75 -26.55 -10.68 10.49
CA LYS A 75 -25.30 -11.44 10.44
C LYS A 75 -24.10 -10.50 10.42
N VAL A 76 -23.13 -10.75 11.30
CA VAL A 76 -21.92 -9.93 11.46
C VAL A 76 -20.71 -10.63 10.84
N PHE A 77 -20.04 -9.95 9.91
CA PHE A 77 -18.86 -10.44 9.19
C PHE A 77 -17.66 -9.53 9.44
N GLN A 78 -16.45 -10.09 9.28
CA GLN A 78 -15.20 -9.33 9.31
C GLN A 78 -14.44 -9.53 8.00
N PRO A 79 -14.80 -8.79 6.94
CA PRO A 79 -14.16 -8.89 5.63
C PRO A 79 -12.73 -8.30 5.63
N GLY A 80 -12.17 -8.08 4.44
CA GLY A 80 -10.93 -7.33 4.27
C GLY A 80 -11.02 -5.84 4.63
N CYS A 81 -9.97 -5.08 4.28
CA CYS A 81 -9.91 -3.64 4.49
C CYS A 81 -10.86 -2.88 3.55
N PHE A 82 -11.63 -1.91 4.07
CA PHE A 82 -12.49 -1.06 3.23
C PHE A 82 -11.70 0.02 2.47
N GLY A 83 -10.45 0.28 2.88
CA GLY A 83 -9.55 1.24 2.26
C GLY A 83 -9.49 2.57 2.99
N PHE A 84 -10.58 3.11 3.54
CA PHE A 84 -10.57 4.42 4.20
C PHE A 84 -10.04 4.36 5.65
N CYS A 85 -8.72 4.29 5.79
CA CYS A 85 -8.05 4.01 7.06
C CYS A 85 -8.12 5.15 8.09
N GLU A 86 -8.14 6.42 7.64
CA GLU A 86 -8.24 7.58 8.55
C GLU A 86 -9.52 7.54 9.41
N LYS A 87 -10.59 6.93 8.89
CA LYS A 87 -11.92 6.90 9.51
C LYS A 87 -12.28 5.55 10.15
N GLY A 88 -11.29 4.68 10.35
CA GLY A 88 -11.46 3.40 11.02
C GLY A 88 -11.56 3.50 12.56
N PRO A 89 -12.15 2.51 13.26
CA PRO A 89 -12.88 1.34 12.73
C PRO A 89 -14.18 1.71 12.00
N MET A 90 -14.48 0.99 10.92
CA MET A 90 -15.68 1.23 10.09
C MET A 90 -16.61 0.02 10.06
N ILE A 91 -17.90 0.31 9.90
CA ILE A 91 -18.96 -0.68 9.70
C ILE A 91 -19.77 -0.30 8.46
N GLU A 92 -20.02 -1.25 7.57
CA GLU A 92 -20.98 -1.12 6.47
C GLU A 92 -22.16 -2.06 6.71
N ILE A 93 -23.38 -1.59 6.52
CA ILE A 93 -24.62 -2.34 6.76
C ILE A 93 -25.40 -2.47 5.46
N PHE A 94 -25.70 -3.70 5.07
CA PHE A 94 -26.46 -4.04 3.87
C PHE A 94 -27.79 -4.70 4.23
N PRO A 95 -28.90 -4.46 3.49
CA PRO A 95 -29.04 -3.66 2.26
C PRO A 95 -29.22 -2.15 2.50
N ASP A 96 -29.10 -1.70 3.74
CA ASP A 96 -29.28 -0.30 4.16
C ASP A 96 -28.27 0.65 3.45
N ASN A 97 -27.13 0.09 3.00
CA ASN A 97 -25.99 0.76 2.39
C ASN A 97 -25.36 1.87 3.27
N VAL A 98 -25.53 1.77 4.58
CA VAL A 98 -25.04 2.75 5.56
C VAL A 98 -23.62 2.42 6.00
N THR A 99 -22.75 3.43 5.97
CA THR A 99 -21.39 3.37 6.51
C THR A 99 -21.29 4.20 7.78
N TYR A 100 -20.83 3.57 8.86
CA TYR A 100 -20.45 4.23 10.11
C TYR A 100 -18.93 4.26 10.24
N CYS A 101 -18.41 5.42 10.65
CA CYS A 101 -16.99 5.71 10.80
C CYS A 101 -16.62 5.91 12.26
N GLU A 102 -15.33 5.72 12.58
CA GLU A 102 -14.74 5.96 13.90
C GLU A 102 -15.50 5.25 15.04
N VAL A 103 -16.07 4.07 14.73
CA VAL A 103 -16.93 3.33 15.64
C VAL A 103 -16.12 2.78 16.80
N SER A 104 -16.59 2.99 18.03
CA SER A 104 -16.04 2.39 19.25
C SER A 104 -16.86 1.18 19.71
N ALA A 105 -16.36 0.43 20.70
CA ALA A 105 -17.11 -0.69 21.28
C ALA A 105 -18.34 -0.20 22.07
N GLU A 106 -18.28 1.02 22.59
CA GLU A 106 -19.34 1.68 23.35
C GLU A 106 -20.49 2.13 22.44
N ASP A 107 -20.22 2.45 21.17
CA ASP A 107 -21.23 2.86 20.19
C ASP A 107 -22.12 1.70 19.73
N VAL A 108 -21.71 0.45 19.97
CA VAL A 108 -22.44 -0.75 19.52
C VAL A 108 -23.86 -0.79 20.07
N SER A 109 -24.08 -0.43 21.34
CA SER A 109 -25.43 -0.38 21.91
C SER A 109 -26.30 0.65 21.20
N THR A 110 -25.74 1.80 20.85
CA THR A 110 -26.44 2.87 20.12
C THR A 110 -26.80 2.43 18.71
N ILE A 111 -25.89 1.77 18.00
CA ILE A 111 -26.17 1.19 16.66
C ILE A 111 -27.30 0.17 16.75
N VAL A 112 -27.26 -0.72 17.74
CA VAL A 112 -28.30 -1.73 17.91
C VAL A 112 -29.66 -1.10 18.21
N GLU A 113 -29.70 -0.13 19.12
CA GLU A 113 -30.93 0.53 19.51
C GLU A 113 -31.50 1.43 18.40
N GLU A 114 -30.71 2.37 17.88
CA GLU A 114 -31.20 3.36 16.92
C GLU A 114 -31.36 2.76 15.52
N HIS A 115 -30.34 2.06 15.01
CA HIS A 115 -30.36 1.58 13.64
C HIS A 115 -31.17 0.30 13.47
N PHE A 116 -30.92 -0.73 14.28
CA PHE A 116 -31.62 -2.01 14.09
C PHE A 116 -33.04 -2.04 14.68
N LEU A 117 -33.26 -1.46 15.87
CA LEU A 117 -34.58 -1.49 16.51
C LEU A 117 -35.48 -0.31 16.10
N GLN A 118 -34.95 0.91 16.04
CA GLN A 118 -35.75 2.10 15.71
C GLN A 118 -35.76 2.45 14.22
N GLY A 119 -34.87 1.88 13.39
CA GLY A 119 -34.77 2.21 11.97
C GLY A 119 -34.23 3.62 11.69
N LYS A 120 -33.38 4.17 12.57
CA LYS A 120 -32.80 5.51 12.46
C LYS A 120 -31.29 5.47 12.23
N LEU A 121 -30.76 6.50 11.57
CA LEU A 121 -29.31 6.66 11.43
C LEU A 121 -28.69 7.14 12.75
N VAL A 122 -27.52 6.61 13.07
CA VAL A 122 -26.70 7.11 14.17
C VAL A 122 -25.88 8.29 13.66
N GLU A 123 -26.48 9.49 13.69
CA GLU A 123 -25.98 10.70 13.03
C GLU A 123 -24.51 11.00 13.33
N HIS A 124 -24.08 10.87 14.59
CA HIS A 124 -22.73 11.23 15.00
C HIS A 124 -21.64 10.31 14.43
N LEU A 125 -21.99 9.08 14.03
CA LEU A 125 -21.08 8.10 13.41
C LEU A 125 -21.03 8.21 11.88
N LEU A 126 -21.86 9.05 11.27
CA LEU A 126 -21.80 9.30 9.82
C LEU A 126 -20.53 10.07 9.47
N PHE A 127 -19.94 9.75 8.32
CA PHE A 127 -18.76 10.48 7.83
C PHE A 127 -19.11 11.96 7.62
N MET A 128 -18.38 12.85 8.28
CA MET A 128 -18.51 14.28 8.06
C MET A 128 -17.35 14.77 7.20
N ASP A 129 -17.65 15.34 6.03
CA ASP A 129 -16.64 15.93 5.17
C ASP A 129 -15.98 17.11 5.91
N PRO A 130 -14.63 17.11 6.03
CA PRO A 130 -13.94 18.13 6.81
C PRO A 130 -14.05 19.53 6.19
N ASN A 131 -14.24 19.62 4.87
CA ASN A 131 -14.32 20.86 4.10
C ASN A 131 -15.76 21.41 4.03
N THR A 132 -16.76 20.57 3.72
CA THR A 132 -18.16 21.01 3.54
C THR A 132 -19.01 20.92 4.80
N LYS A 133 -18.60 20.11 5.79
CA LYS A 133 -19.38 19.75 7.00
C LYS A 133 -20.65 18.94 6.73
N GLU A 134 -20.83 18.46 5.51
CA GLU A 134 -21.92 17.55 5.16
C GLU A 134 -21.69 16.16 5.75
N ARG A 135 -22.77 15.48 6.15
CA ARG A 135 -22.74 14.10 6.66
C ARG A 135 -23.19 13.12 5.59
N PHE A 136 -22.42 12.05 5.43
CA PHE A 136 -22.65 11.00 4.44
C PHE A 136 -22.92 9.68 5.15
N ALA A 137 -24.09 9.11 4.90
CA ALA A 137 -24.40 7.72 5.27
C ALA A 137 -23.99 6.75 4.16
N THR A 138 -24.05 7.20 2.91
CA THR A 138 -23.72 6.45 1.70
C THR A 138 -22.86 7.34 0.79
N ASN A 139 -22.22 6.78 -0.25
CA ASN A 139 -21.48 7.54 -1.27
C ASN A 139 -20.45 8.52 -0.66
N ILE A 140 -19.61 8.01 0.24
CA ILE A 140 -18.56 8.83 0.87
C ILE A 140 -17.59 9.34 -0.21
N PRO A 141 -17.27 10.64 -0.27
CA PRO A 141 -16.42 11.23 -1.31
C PRO A 141 -15.06 10.56 -1.51
N PHE A 142 -14.51 9.93 -0.47
CA PHE A 142 -13.26 9.15 -0.56
C PHE A 142 -13.32 8.03 -1.61
N TYR A 143 -14.49 7.42 -1.83
CA TYR A 143 -14.65 6.34 -2.80
C TYR A 143 -14.91 6.85 -4.22
N ASP A 144 -15.22 8.14 -4.38
CA ASP A 144 -15.47 8.74 -5.68
C ASP A 144 -14.18 8.82 -6.50
N GLY A 145 -14.29 8.60 -7.81
CA GLY A 145 -13.14 8.59 -8.72
C GLY A 145 -12.26 7.34 -8.64
N GLN A 146 -12.56 6.39 -7.75
CA GLN A 146 -11.90 5.09 -7.71
C GLN A 146 -12.53 4.11 -8.71
N LEU A 147 -11.70 3.22 -9.27
CA LEU A 147 -12.14 2.11 -10.10
C LEU A 147 -11.49 0.83 -9.57
N ARG A 148 -12.26 0.03 -8.82
CA ARG A 148 -11.73 -1.18 -8.16
C ARG A 148 -11.76 -2.40 -9.09
N ILE A 149 -10.58 -2.88 -9.46
CA ILE A 149 -10.37 -4.12 -10.22
C ILE A 149 -9.61 -5.14 -9.36
N ALA A 150 -8.45 -4.75 -8.85
CA ALA A 150 -7.65 -5.58 -7.95
C ALA A 150 -8.32 -5.72 -6.58
N LEU A 151 -8.97 -4.66 -6.10
CA LEU A 151 -9.67 -4.62 -4.80
C LEU A 151 -11.17 -4.92 -4.91
N ARG A 152 -11.68 -5.37 -6.07
CA ARG A 152 -13.13 -5.49 -6.36
C ARG A 152 -13.96 -6.25 -5.31
N ASN A 153 -13.37 -7.27 -4.68
CA ASN A 153 -14.03 -8.11 -3.67
C ASN A 153 -13.62 -7.74 -2.24
N VAL A 154 -12.57 -6.94 -2.07
CA VAL A 154 -12.00 -6.62 -0.76
C VAL A 154 -12.99 -5.73 -0.01
N GLY A 155 -13.44 -6.19 1.16
CA GLY A 155 -14.48 -5.53 1.95
C GLY A 155 -15.90 -6.03 1.64
N TYR A 156 -16.12 -6.60 0.45
CA TYR A 156 -17.43 -7.05 -0.02
C TYR A 156 -17.73 -8.51 0.34
N ILE A 157 -16.74 -9.40 0.22
CA ILE A 157 -16.86 -10.81 0.57
C ILE A 157 -16.20 -11.14 1.92
N ALA A 158 -16.64 -12.23 2.54
CA ALA A 158 -15.97 -12.88 3.65
C ALA A 158 -14.77 -13.69 3.09
N PRO A 159 -13.52 -13.31 3.42
CA PRO A 159 -12.32 -13.88 2.78
C PRO A 159 -12.07 -15.35 3.10
N GLU A 160 -12.67 -15.86 4.18
CA GLU A 160 -12.56 -17.24 4.64
C GLU A 160 -13.74 -18.11 4.17
N ASN A 161 -14.58 -17.61 3.26
CA ASN A 161 -15.70 -18.35 2.69
C ASN A 161 -15.60 -18.42 1.16
N ILE A 162 -15.02 -19.50 0.65
CA ILE A 162 -14.93 -19.76 -0.80
C ILE A 162 -16.27 -19.64 -1.55
N LEU A 163 -17.40 -19.92 -0.90
CA LEU A 163 -18.71 -19.82 -1.57
C LEU A 163 -19.08 -18.39 -1.93
N GLU A 164 -18.68 -17.41 -1.13
CA GLU A 164 -18.89 -16.00 -1.48
C GLU A 164 -17.98 -15.57 -2.63
N TYR A 165 -16.74 -16.07 -2.69
CA TYR A 165 -15.87 -15.85 -3.86
C TYR A 165 -16.49 -16.46 -5.12
N ILE A 166 -16.98 -17.70 -5.06
CA ILE A 166 -17.66 -18.38 -6.18
C ILE A 166 -18.94 -17.63 -6.58
N ALA A 167 -19.72 -17.12 -5.61
CA ALA A 167 -20.89 -16.28 -5.89
C ALA A 167 -20.51 -15.00 -6.66
N ALA A 168 -19.35 -14.41 -6.35
CA ALA A 168 -18.76 -13.27 -7.04
C ALA A 168 -17.91 -13.66 -8.28
N ASP A 169 -18.38 -14.64 -9.06
CA ASP A 169 -17.75 -15.17 -10.29
C ASP A 169 -16.39 -15.86 -10.11
N GLY A 170 -16.02 -16.19 -8.87
CA GLY A 170 -14.77 -16.86 -8.56
C GLY A 170 -14.64 -18.23 -9.24
N TYR A 171 -13.44 -18.53 -9.75
CA TYR A 171 -13.09 -19.73 -10.51
C TYR A 171 -13.74 -19.87 -11.89
N GLN A 172 -14.60 -18.92 -12.30
CA GLN A 172 -15.17 -18.91 -13.65
C GLN A 172 -14.12 -18.58 -14.71
N ALA A 173 -13.13 -17.72 -14.38
CA ALA A 173 -12.04 -17.41 -15.30
C ALA A 173 -11.17 -18.66 -15.52
N LEU A 174 -10.88 -19.40 -14.45
CA LEU A 174 -10.19 -20.69 -14.54
C LEU A 174 -10.95 -21.70 -15.40
N ALA A 175 -12.26 -21.85 -15.18
CA ALA A 175 -13.07 -22.77 -15.98
C ALA A 175 -13.06 -22.40 -17.48
N LYS A 176 -13.15 -21.10 -17.80
CA LYS A 176 -13.01 -20.62 -19.18
C LYS A 176 -11.63 -20.98 -19.76
N VAL A 177 -10.56 -20.73 -19.01
CA VAL A 177 -9.18 -21.03 -19.44
C VAL A 177 -8.98 -22.52 -19.70
N LEU A 178 -9.46 -23.40 -18.82
CA LEU A 178 -9.22 -24.84 -18.95
C LEU A 178 -9.99 -25.50 -20.10
N PHE A 179 -11.16 -24.98 -20.48
CA PHE A 179 -12.06 -25.67 -21.40
C PHE A 179 -12.37 -24.92 -22.69
N GLN A 180 -12.02 -23.63 -22.79
CA GLN A 180 -12.36 -22.78 -23.93
C GLN A 180 -11.16 -22.05 -24.53
N MET A 181 -9.97 -22.18 -23.92
CA MET A 181 -8.77 -21.47 -24.35
C MET A 181 -7.57 -22.41 -24.40
N THR A 182 -6.69 -22.18 -25.35
CA THR A 182 -5.35 -22.74 -25.38
C THR A 182 -4.40 -21.90 -24.53
N PRO A 183 -3.27 -22.47 -24.06
CA PRO A 183 -2.26 -21.72 -23.30
C PRO A 183 -1.80 -20.42 -23.98
N MET A 184 -1.62 -20.45 -25.31
CA MET A 184 -1.20 -19.27 -26.07
C MET A 184 -2.30 -18.21 -26.19
N GLU A 185 -3.56 -18.59 -26.34
CA GLU A 185 -4.67 -17.62 -26.33
C GLU A 185 -4.76 -16.87 -24.99
N VAL A 186 -4.49 -17.54 -23.87
CA VAL A 186 -4.42 -16.89 -22.55
C VAL A 186 -3.29 -15.85 -22.50
N ILE A 187 -2.11 -16.24 -22.99
CA ILE A 187 -0.94 -15.35 -23.05
C ILE A 187 -1.23 -14.14 -23.95
N ASP A 188 -1.86 -14.36 -25.11
CA ASP A 188 -2.22 -13.29 -26.04
C ASP A 188 -3.25 -12.33 -25.45
N VAL A 189 -4.26 -12.83 -24.72
CA VAL A 189 -5.20 -11.98 -23.96
C VAL A 189 -4.45 -11.07 -22.98
N LEU A 190 -3.43 -11.58 -22.28
CA LEU A 190 -2.62 -10.76 -21.36
C LEU A 190 -1.67 -9.79 -22.08
N LYS A 191 -1.22 -10.11 -23.30
CA LYS A 191 -0.44 -9.19 -24.13
C LYS A 191 -1.33 -8.05 -24.64
N VAL A 192 -2.51 -8.37 -25.17
CA VAL A 192 -3.48 -7.40 -25.70
C VAL A 192 -4.02 -6.50 -24.58
N SER A 193 -4.25 -7.04 -23.38
CA SER A 193 -4.72 -6.23 -22.24
C SER A 193 -3.71 -5.15 -21.84
N GLY A 194 -2.42 -5.35 -22.16
CA GLY A 194 -1.34 -4.43 -21.77
C GLY A 194 -1.05 -4.45 -20.27
N LEU A 195 -1.43 -5.51 -19.54
CA LEU A 195 -1.13 -5.66 -18.12
C LEU A 195 0.38 -5.66 -17.88
N ARG A 196 0.85 -4.70 -17.09
CA ARG A 196 2.25 -4.57 -16.65
C ARG A 196 2.37 -4.95 -15.17
N GLY A 197 3.52 -5.50 -14.80
CA GLY A 197 3.80 -5.93 -13.43
C GLY A 197 3.65 -4.79 -12.42
N ARG A 198 2.78 -4.99 -11.43
CA ARG A 198 2.42 -4.02 -10.39
C ARG A 198 3.39 -3.91 -9.21
N GLY A 199 4.36 -4.83 -9.12
CA GLY A 199 5.44 -4.77 -8.12
C GLY A 199 6.55 -3.75 -8.39
N GLY A 200 6.34 -2.76 -9.28
CA GLY A 200 7.28 -1.64 -9.49
C GLY A 200 7.79 -1.46 -10.91
N ALA A 201 8.56 -2.41 -11.45
CA ALA A 201 9.28 -2.22 -12.72
C ALA A 201 8.37 -2.13 -13.96
N GLY A 202 7.10 -2.55 -13.86
CA GLY A 202 6.16 -2.45 -14.98
C GLY A 202 6.53 -3.33 -16.18
N PHE A 203 7.14 -4.49 -15.99
CA PHE A 203 7.42 -5.39 -17.11
C PHE A 203 6.11 -5.98 -17.69
N PRO A 204 5.93 -6.10 -19.02
CA PRO A 204 4.71 -6.67 -19.61
C PRO A 204 4.46 -8.12 -19.17
N THR A 205 3.30 -8.38 -18.57
CA THR A 205 2.98 -9.69 -17.95
C THR A 205 2.84 -10.78 -18.99
N GLY A 206 2.13 -10.51 -20.09
CA GLY A 206 1.97 -11.47 -21.18
C GLY A 206 3.30 -11.88 -21.83
N ALA A 207 4.23 -10.93 -22.03
CA ALA A 207 5.56 -11.24 -22.55
C ALA A 207 6.37 -12.13 -21.57
N LYS A 208 6.27 -11.87 -20.26
CA LYS A 208 6.91 -12.70 -19.23
C LYS A 208 6.40 -14.14 -19.26
N TRP A 209 5.08 -14.30 -19.43
CA TRP A 209 4.46 -15.62 -19.55
C TRP A 209 4.87 -16.33 -20.83
N GLU A 210 4.91 -15.62 -21.95
CA GLU A 210 5.39 -16.13 -23.24
C GLU A 210 6.82 -16.67 -23.16
N PHE A 211 7.75 -15.89 -22.59
CA PHE A 211 9.14 -16.35 -22.42
C PHE A 211 9.26 -17.60 -21.54
N THR A 212 8.45 -17.67 -20.48
CA THR A 212 8.44 -18.84 -19.59
C THR A 212 7.84 -20.07 -20.28
N HIS A 213 6.75 -19.89 -21.03
CA HIS A 213 6.08 -20.94 -21.79
C HIS A 213 7.01 -21.53 -22.88
N GLN A 214 7.68 -20.66 -23.64
CA GLN A 214 8.57 -21.05 -24.75
C GLN A 214 9.86 -21.73 -24.29
N SER A 215 10.28 -21.50 -23.04
CA SER A 215 11.48 -22.12 -22.48
C SER A 215 11.30 -23.64 -22.39
N GLN A 216 12.22 -24.40 -22.99
CA GLN A 216 12.15 -25.87 -23.06
C GLN A 216 12.46 -26.50 -21.69
N ALA A 217 11.44 -27.04 -21.03
CA ALA A 217 11.59 -27.76 -19.77
C ALA A 217 10.45 -28.76 -19.55
N ASP A 218 10.77 -29.82 -18.80
CA ASP A 218 9.87 -30.83 -18.26
C ASP A 218 9.04 -30.30 -17.07
N GLN A 219 9.52 -29.27 -16.39
CA GLN A 219 8.85 -28.61 -15.27
C GLN A 219 9.03 -27.10 -15.34
N ARG A 220 8.00 -26.38 -14.91
CA ARG A 220 8.00 -24.91 -14.78
C ARG A 220 7.31 -24.52 -13.47
N TYR A 221 7.61 -23.32 -12.99
CA TYR A 221 7.08 -22.80 -11.74
C TYR A 221 6.44 -21.42 -11.92
N ILE A 222 5.41 -21.13 -11.13
CA ILE A 222 4.86 -19.79 -10.93
C ILE A 222 5.05 -19.39 -9.47
N ILE A 223 5.59 -18.20 -9.25
CA ILE A 223 5.77 -17.64 -7.91
C ILE A 223 4.94 -16.37 -7.79
N CYS A 224 4.09 -16.33 -6.77
CA CYS A 224 3.47 -15.12 -6.28
C CYS A 224 4.43 -14.45 -5.28
N ASN A 225 4.93 -13.28 -5.64
CA ASN A 225 5.74 -12.43 -4.78
C ASN A 225 4.81 -11.55 -3.91
N ALA A 226 4.71 -11.91 -2.63
CA ALA A 226 3.95 -11.25 -1.58
C ALA A 226 4.87 -10.74 -0.44
N ASP A 227 6.09 -10.32 -0.78
CA ASP A 227 7.05 -9.81 0.21
C ASP A 227 6.73 -8.38 0.66
N GLU A 228 6.13 -7.55 -0.20
CA GLU A 228 5.64 -6.17 0.05
C GLU A 228 6.42 -5.42 1.17
N GLY A 229 7.73 -5.34 1.03
CA GLY A 229 8.61 -4.79 2.07
C GLY A 229 8.73 -3.27 2.07
N ASP A 230 8.09 -2.57 1.12
CA ASP A 230 8.13 -1.11 1.04
C ASP A 230 7.42 -0.46 2.25
N PRO A 231 8.08 0.43 3.01
CA PRO A 231 7.44 1.22 4.05
C PRO A 231 6.23 1.99 3.51
N GLY A 232 5.09 1.81 4.17
CA GLY A 232 3.83 2.46 3.79
C GLY A 232 3.04 1.75 2.68
N ALA A 233 3.53 0.62 2.14
CA ALA A 233 2.78 -0.22 1.21
C ALA A 233 1.97 -1.30 1.96
N PHE A 234 0.72 -1.51 1.55
CA PHE A 234 -0.18 -2.53 2.12
C PHE A 234 -1.33 -2.91 1.14
N MET A 235 -1.10 -2.72 -0.16
CA MET A 235 -2.05 -3.09 -1.22
C MET A 235 -2.12 -4.60 -1.40
N ASP A 236 -0.96 -5.27 -1.50
CA ASP A 236 -0.86 -6.71 -1.65
C ASP A 236 -1.40 -7.40 -0.42
N ARG A 237 -1.03 -6.90 0.78
CA ARG A 237 -1.61 -7.34 2.04
C ARG A 237 -3.13 -7.34 2.02
N SER A 238 -3.73 -6.26 1.52
CA SER A 238 -5.19 -6.08 1.53
C SER A 238 -5.88 -7.03 0.56
N VAL A 239 -5.25 -7.37 -0.57
CA VAL A 239 -5.74 -8.42 -1.46
C VAL A 239 -5.64 -9.79 -0.79
N LEU A 240 -4.51 -10.13 -0.18
CA LEU A 240 -4.34 -11.46 0.45
C LEU A 240 -5.25 -11.65 1.67
N GLU A 241 -5.49 -10.58 2.43
CA GLU A 241 -6.40 -10.61 3.56
C GLU A 241 -7.88 -10.55 3.12
N GLY A 242 -8.22 -9.85 2.04
CA GLY A 242 -9.62 -9.63 1.65
C GLY A 242 -10.17 -10.53 0.55
N ASP A 243 -9.30 -11.01 -0.35
CA ASP A 243 -9.65 -11.83 -1.51
C ASP A 243 -8.49 -12.80 -1.89
N PRO A 244 -8.11 -13.73 -0.99
CA PRO A 244 -7.00 -14.65 -1.25
C PRO A 244 -7.28 -15.57 -2.45
N HIS A 245 -8.55 -15.92 -2.70
CA HIS A 245 -8.93 -16.81 -3.79
C HIS A 245 -8.68 -16.21 -5.18
N SER A 246 -8.78 -14.90 -5.36
CA SER A 246 -8.42 -14.22 -6.61
C SER A 246 -6.95 -14.43 -6.99
N VAL A 247 -6.04 -14.44 -6.00
CA VAL A 247 -4.62 -14.75 -6.24
C VAL A 247 -4.43 -16.23 -6.57
N LEU A 248 -5.11 -17.14 -5.86
CA LEU A 248 -5.03 -18.58 -6.13
C LEU A 248 -5.54 -18.93 -7.53
N GLU A 249 -6.70 -18.37 -7.93
CA GLU A 249 -7.27 -18.54 -9.26
C GLU A 249 -6.32 -18.03 -10.34
N ALA A 250 -5.73 -16.85 -10.15
CA ALA A 250 -4.76 -16.29 -11.08
C ALA A 250 -3.50 -17.16 -11.22
N MET A 251 -3.00 -17.75 -10.13
CA MET A 251 -1.87 -18.69 -10.18
C MET A 251 -2.23 -19.98 -10.90
N LEU A 252 -3.46 -20.48 -10.77
CA LEU A 252 -3.96 -21.63 -11.52
C LEU A 252 -4.02 -21.33 -13.03
N ILE A 253 -4.53 -20.16 -13.40
CA ILE A 253 -4.56 -19.68 -14.79
C ILE A 253 -3.13 -19.55 -15.34
N ALA A 254 -2.22 -18.95 -14.56
CA ALA A 254 -0.81 -18.83 -14.91
C ALA A 254 -0.18 -20.20 -15.12
N GLY A 255 -0.41 -21.14 -14.21
CA GLY A 255 0.09 -22.51 -14.31
C GLY A 255 -0.38 -23.21 -15.58
N ALA A 256 -1.67 -23.09 -15.91
CA ALA A 256 -2.23 -23.66 -17.13
C ALA A 256 -1.63 -23.02 -18.40
N ALA A 257 -1.43 -21.70 -18.40
CA ALA A 257 -0.90 -20.95 -19.54
C ALA A 257 0.60 -21.20 -19.78
N ILE A 258 1.42 -21.21 -18.72
CA ILE A 258 2.86 -21.41 -18.87
C ILE A 258 3.25 -22.88 -18.89
N GLY A 259 2.36 -23.80 -18.50
CA GLY A 259 2.67 -25.23 -18.36
C GLY A 259 3.43 -25.55 -17.07
N ALA A 260 3.09 -24.89 -15.97
CA ALA A 260 3.60 -25.20 -14.64
C ALA A 260 2.63 -26.10 -13.88
N SER A 261 3.16 -27.05 -13.12
CA SER A 261 2.38 -27.95 -12.25
C SER A 261 2.49 -27.61 -10.76
N GLU A 262 3.40 -26.70 -10.42
CA GLU A 262 3.65 -26.25 -9.05
C GLU A 262 3.82 -24.74 -8.99
N GLY A 263 3.35 -24.14 -7.90
CA GLY A 263 3.55 -22.74 -7.60
C GLY A 263 3.82 -22.47 -6.13
N PHE A 264 4.43 -21.31 -5.88
CA PHE A 264 4.81 -20.88 -4.54
C PHE A 264 4.24 -19.50 -4.27
N ILE A 265 3.68 -19.29 -3.08
CA ILE A 265 3.40 -17.95 -2.59
C ILE A 265 4.48 -17.63 -1.57
N TYR A 266 5.37 -16.72 -1.92
CA TYR A 266 6.38 -16.20 -1.01
C TYR A 266 5.78 -15.02 -0.26
N VAL A 267 5.40 -15.24 0.98
CA VAL A 267 4.72 -14.26 1.84
C VAL A 267 5.59 -13.93 3.03
N ARG A 268 5.75 -12.64 3.30
CA ARG A 268 6.51 -12.17 4.45
C ARG A 268 5.90 -12.64 5.79
N ALA A 269 6.73 -12.98 6.77
CA ALA A 269 6.26 -13.50 8.05
C ALA A 269 5.48 -12.46 8.88
N GLU A 270 5.64 -11.16 8.60
CA GLU A 270 4.96 -10.08 9.31
C GLU A 270 3.47 -9.95 8.97
N TYR A 271 2.93 -10.77 8.05
CA TYR A 271 1.51 -10.78 7.67
C TYR A 271 0.77 -12.04 8.18
N PRO A 272 0.57 -12.20 9.50
CA PRO A 272 -0.04 -13.42 10.06
C PRO A 272 -1.49 -13.64 9.60
N ALA A 273 -2.28 -12.57 9.44
CA ALA A 273 -3.67 -12.67 8.97
C ALA A 273 -3.74 -13.12 7.50
N ALA A 274 -2.88 -12.56 6.63
CA ALA A 274 -2.78 -13.01 5.23
C ALA A 274 -2.36 -14.48 5.15
N ILE A 275 -1.37 -14.90 5.95
CA ILE A 275 -0.92 -16.30 6.02
C ILE A 275 -2.07 -17.22 6.41
N HIS A 276 -2.80 -16.88 7.47
CA HIS A 276 -3.94 -17.68 7.92
C HIS A 276 -5.01 -17.81 6.83
N ARG A 277 -5.41 -16.69 6.22
CA ARG A 277 -6.45 -16.66 5.18
C ARG A 277 -6.02 -17.38 3.91
N LEU A 278 -4.75 -17.30 3.52
CA LEU A 278 -4.19 -18.10 2.43
C LEU A 278 -4.23 -19.60 2.74
N GLN A 279 -3.88 -20.02 3.96
CA GLN A 279 -3.97 -21.42 4.37
C GLN A 279 -5.41 -21.94 4.27
N VAL A 280 -6.38 -21.17 4.79
CA VAL A 280 -7.81 -21.49 4.67
C VAL A 280 -8.22 -21.60 3.21
N ALA A 281 -7.87 -20.61 2.37
CA ALA A 281 -8.23 -20.60 0.96
C ALA A 281 -7.62 -21.77 0.18
N ILE A 282 -6.37 -22.15 0.46
CA ILE A 282 -5.70 -23.32 -0.15
C ILE A 282 -6.42 -24.61 0.24
N VAL A 283 -6.79 -24.77 1.52
CA VAL A 283 -7.54 -25.95 2.00
C VAL A 283 -8.90 -26.02 1.33
N GLN A 284 -9.65 -24.92 1.30
CA GLN A 284 -10.95 -24.85 0.65
C GLN A 284 -10.86 -25.17 -0.84
N ALA A 285 -9.89 -24.61 -1.56
CA ALA A 285 -9.69 -24.91 -2.98
C ALA A 285 -9.41 -26.41 -3.21
N ARG A 286 -8.63 -27.07 -2.35
CA ARG A 286 -8.40 -28.53 -2.42
C ARG A 286 -9.66 -29.35 -2.14
N ASP A 287 -10.45 -28.95 -1.14
CA ASP A 287 -11.67 -29.66 -0.74
C ASP A 287 -12.76 -29.60 -1.81
N TYR A 288 -12.83 -28.48 -2.53
CA TYR A 288 -13.70 -28.30 -3.69
C TYR A 288 -13.12 -28.86 -5.00
N GLY A 289 -11.90 -29.39 -5.01
CA GLY A 289 -11.27 -29.95 -6.22
C GLY A 289 -10.83 -28.88 -7.25
N LEU A 290 -10.63 -27.64 -6.78
CA LEU A 290 -10.14 -26.50 -7.56
C LEU A 290 -8.61 -26.34 -7.47
N LEU A 291 -7.95 -27.12 -6.61
CA LEU A 291 -6.50 -27.23 -6.49
C LEU A 291 -6.11 -28.71 -6.31
N GLY A 292 -4.96 -29.12 -6.83
CA GLY A 292 -4.47 -30.50 -6.77
C GLY A 292 -4.60 -31.22 -8.12
N LYS A 293 -4.99 -32.49 -8.10
CA LYS A 293 -5.04 -33.35 -9.29
C LYS A 293 -6.37 -33.22 -10.05
N GLY A 294 -6.28 -33.13 -11.37
CA GLY A 294 -7.42 -33.19 -12.29
C GLY A 294 -8.47 -32.13 -12.03
N ILE A 295 -8.04 -30.86 -12.04
CA ILE A 295 -8.85 -29.72 -11.61
C ILE A 295 -10.07 -29.58 -12.51
N LEU A 296 -11.26 -29.50 -11.91
CA LEU A 296 -12.56 -29.52 -12.61
C LEU A 296 -12.74 -30.70 -13.57
N GLY A 297 -12.04 -31.82 -13.34
CA GLY A 297 -12.07 -32.99 -14.23
C GLY A 297 -11.26 -32.84 -15.52
N SER A 298 -10.44 -31.80 -15.64
CA SER A 298 -9.46 -31.65 -16.73
C SER A 298 -8.21 -32.51 -16.50
N ASP A 299 -7.31 -32.55 -17.48
CA ASP A 299 -5.97 -33.16 -17.34
C ASP A 299 -4.99 -32.26 -16.57
N PHE A 300 -5.36 -31.01 -16.29
CA PHE A 300 -4.50 -30.05 -15.59
C PHE A 300 -4.48 -30.35 -14.09
N SER A 301 -3.26 -30.39 -13.54
CA SER A 301 -3.02 -30.57 -12.11
C SER A 301 -2.04 -29.51 -11.64
N PHE A 302 -2.34 -28.90 -10.50
CA PHE A 302 -1.56 -27.79 -9.98
C PHE A 302 -1.54 -27.81 -8.45
N ASN A 303 -0.37 -27.62 -7.86
CA ASN A 303 -0.19 -27.51 -6.42
C ASN A 303 0.38 -26.14 -6.05
N ILE A 304 -0.01 -25.64 -4.88
CA ILE A 304 0.54 -24.41 -4.30
C ILE A 304 1.12 -24.72 -2.92
N GLU A 305 2.30 -24.18 -2.67
CA GLU A 305 2.94 -24.13 -1.35
C GLU A 305 3.14 -22.69 -0.86
N LEU A 306 3.04 -22.50 0.45
CA LEU A 306 3.42 -21.24 1.09
C LEU A 306 4.90 -21.30 1.49
N LYS A 307 5.63 -20.23 1.22
CA LYS A 307 7.00 -20.01 1.69
C LYS A 307 7.02 -18.72 2.50
N TYR A 308 7.56 -18.81 3.71
CA TYR A 308 7.60 -17.68 4.64
C TYR A 308 8.91 -16.92 4.46
N GLY A 309 8.81 -15.62 4.20
CA GLY A 309 9.95 -14.72 4.21
C GLY A 309 10.50 -14.51 5.62
N ALA A 310 11.78 -14.16 5.71
CA ALA A 310 12.51 -13.99 6.97
C ALA A 310 12.85 -12.51 7.26
N GLY A 311 12.01 -11.57 6.81
CA GLY A 311 12.13 -10.15 7.12
C GLY A 311 13.24 -9.41 6.38
N ALA A 312 13.52 -9.77 5.12
CA ALA A 312 14.56 -9.12 4.31
C ALA A 312 13.95 -8.47 3.06
N PHE A 313 13.93 -7.14 3.00
CA PHE A 313 13.33 -6.36 1.90
C PHE A 313 13.89 -6.74 0.52
N VAL A 314 15.18 -7.09 0.46
CA VAL A 314 15.82 -7.52 -0.79
C VAL A 314 15.17 -8.78 -1.39
N CYS A 315 14.48 -9.59 -0.60
CA CYS A 315 13.75 -10.76 -1.08
C CYS A 315 12.49 -10.39 -1.88
N GLY A 316 12.12 -9.11 -1.95
CA GLY A 316 11.19 -8.61 -2.96
C GLY A 316 11.77 -8.62 -4.38
N GLU A 317 13.10 -8.67 -4.54
CA GLU A 317 13.76 -8.85 -5.85
C GLU A 317 13.63 -10.30 -6.33
N GLU A 318 13.27 -10.50 -7.59
CA GLU A 318 12.84 -11.81 -8.11
C GLU A 318 13.87 -12.95 -7.96
N THR A 319 15.17 -12.68 -8.08
CA THR A 319 16.21 -13.72 -7.95
C THR A 319 16.60 -13.96 -6.50
N ALA A 320 16.64 -12.91 -5.68
CA ALA A 320 16.79 -13.04 -4.23
C ALA A 320 15.63 -13.84 -3.61
N LEU A 321 14.40 -13.60 -4.07
CA LEU A 321 13.21 -14.34 -3.70
C LEU A 321 13.36 -15.83 -4.00
N ILE A 322 13.77 -16.16 -5.22
CA ILE A 322 13.99 -17.55 -5.65
C ILE A 322 15.03 -18.22 -4.76
N HIS A 323 16.18 -17.58 -4.50
CA HIS A 323 17.18 -18.12 -3.60
C HIS A 323 16.64 -18.37 -2.19
N SER A 324 15.79 -17.47 -1.67
CA SER A 324 15.16 -17.68 -0.37
C SER A 324 14.23 -18.90 -0.36
N ILE A 325 13.50 -19.16 -1.45
CA ILE A 325 12.67 -20.38 -1.59
C ILE A 325 13.56 -21.64 -1.63
N GLU A 326 14.72 -21.55 -2.26
CA GLU A 326 15.71 -22.64 -2.34
C GLU A 326 16.43 -22.90 -1.01
N GLY A 327 16.17 -22.10 0.03
CA GLY A 327 16.83 -22.18 1.33
C GLY A 327 18.23 -21.54 1.36
N ALA A 328 18.59 -20.80 0.31
CA ALA A 328 19.80 -19.99 0.26
C ALA A 328 19.54 -18.58 0.80
N ARG A 329 20.61 -17.81 0.96
CA ARG A 329 20.52 -16.39 1.34
C ARG A 329 19.92 -15.59 0.18
N GLY A 330 18.97 -14.70 0.48
CA GLY A 330 18.30 -13.85 -0.50
C GLY A 330 19.21 -12.78 -1.11
N GLU A 331 20.06 -13.18 -2.04
CA GLU A 331 20.96 -12.29 -2.77
C GLU A 331 20.65 -12.30 -4.27
N PRO A 332 20.44 -11.13 -4.91
CA PRO A 332 20.16 -11.06 -6.34
C PRO A 332 21.29 -11.64 -7.19
N THR A 333 20.96 -12.26 -8.32
CA THR A 333 21.92 -12.77 -9.31
C THR A 333 22.11 -11.83 -10.48
N VAL A 334 23.27 -11.93 -11.14
CA VAL A 334 23.50 -11.27 -12.43
C VAL A 334 22.60 -11.93 -13.47
N LYS A 335 21.96 -11.10 -14.31
CA LYS A 335 21.14 -11.54 -15.45
C LYS A 335 21.89 -11.16 -16.74
N PRO A 336 21.93 -12.01 -17.78
CA PRO A 336 21.32 -13.34 -17.90
C PRO A 336 22.05 -14.46 -17.12
N PRO A 337 21.40 -15.62 -16.88
CA PRO A 337 20.06 -16.00 -17.35
C PRO A 337 18.93 -15.32 -16.55
N PHE A 338 17.79 -15.08 -17.21
CA PHE A 338 16.59 -14.57 -16.54
C PHE A 338 15.78 -15.72 -15.89
N PRO A 339 14.99 -15.44 -14.83
CA PRO A 339 14.18 -16.47 -14.18
C PRO A 339 13.22 -17.21 -15.12
N ALA A 340 12.70 -16.51 -16.14
CA ALA A 340 11.82 -17.09 -17.16
C ALA A 340 12.50 -18.23 -17.95
N GLU A 341 13.84 -18.25 -18.04
CA GLU A 341 14.62 -19.32 -18.67
C GLU A 341 15.17 -20.29 -17.61
N LYS A 342 15.79 -19.75 -16.56
CA LYS A 342 16.45 -20.50 -15.49
C LYS A 342 16.26 -19.80 -14.15
N GLY A 343 15.18 -20.13 -13.45
CA GLY A 343 14.84 -19.63 -12.12
C GLY A 343 14.93 -20.72 -11.06
N LEU A 344 13.82 -20.98 -10.37
CA LEU A 344 13.73 -21.90 -9.25
C LEU A 344 14.22 -23.31 -9.61
N TRP A 345 15.21 -23.79 -8.87
CA TRP A 345 15.92 -25.04 -9.07
C TRP A 345 16.44 -25.22 -10.51
N GLY A 346 16.79 -24.11 -11.15
CA GLY A 346 17.27 -24.07 -12.52
C GLY A 346 16.21 -24.34 -13.59
N LYS A 347 14.92 -24.25 -13.25
CA LYS A 347 13.80 -24.44 -14.18
C LYS A 347 13.15 -23.09 -14.57
N PRO A 348 12.50 -22.99 -15.74
CA PRO A 348 11.75 -21.79 -16.13
C PRO A 348 10.74 -21.40 -15.06
N THR A 349 10.83 -20.17 -14.58
CA THR A 349 10.05 -19.69 -13.45
C THR A 349 9.50 -18.30 -13.73
N CYS A 350 8.18 -18.18 -13.68
CA CYS A 350 7.51 -16.89 -13.77
C CYS A 350 7.31 -16.33 -12.36
N VAL A 351 7.72 -15.09 -12.11
CA VAL A 351 7.47 -14.39 -10.84
C VAL A 351 6.54 -13.20 -11.10
N ASN A 352 5.39 -13.20 -10.44
CA ASN A 352 4.40 -12.12 -10.51
C ASN A 352 4.02 -11.62 -9.12
N ASN A 353 3.75 -10.32 -9.01
CA ASN A 353 3.29 -9.67 -7.79
C ASN A 353 1.79 -9.94 -7.54
N VAL A 354 1.35 -9.87 -6.28
CA VAL A 354 -0.05 -10.11 -5.86
C VAL A 354 -1.06 -9.25 -6.63
N GLU A 355 -0.90 -7.92 -6.66
CA GLU A 355 -1.81 -7.04 -7.41
C GLU A 355 -1.83 -7.38 -8.91
N THR A 356 -0.70 -7.82 -9.46
CA THR A 356 -0.65 -8.27 -10.88
C THR A 356 -1.55 -9.48 -11.10
N LEU A 357 -1.48 -10.47 -10.20
CA LEU A 357 -2.28 -11.69 -10.26
C LEU A 357 -3.77 -11.38 -10.05
N ALA A 358 -4.11 -10.50 -9.10
CA ALA A 358 -5.50 -10.12 -8.80
C ALA A 358 -6.26 -9.49 -9.99
N ASN A 359 -5.53 -8.90 -10.95
CA ASN A 359 -6.09 -8.35 -12.18
C ASN A 359 -6.41 -9.42 -13.24
N ILE A 360 -5.86 -10.63 -13.15
CA ILE A 360 -5.97 -11.64 -14.21
C ILE A 360 -7.38 -12.20 -14.36
N PRO A 361 -8.08 -12.68 -13.30
CA PRO A 361 -9.43 -13.21 -13.44
C PRO A 361 -10.41 -12.24 -14.12
N PRO A 362 -10.51 -10.95 -13.74
CA PRO A 362 -11.43 -10.03 -14.41
C PRO A 362 -11.03 -9.73 -15.86
N ILE A 363 -9.73 -9.71 -16.20
CA ILE A 363 -9.29 -9.57 -17.61
C ILE A 363 -9.79 -10.74 -18.45
N ILE A 364 -9.68 -11.98 -17.96
CA ILE A 364 -10.13 -13.17 -18.69
C ILE A 364 -11.65 -13.19 -18.87
N LEU A 365 -12.40 -12.77 -17.85
CA LEU A 365 -13.87 -12.75 -17.90
C LEU A 365 -14.41 -11.65 -18.80
N LYS A 366 -13.90 -10.42 -18.66
CA LYS A 366 -14.42 -9.23 -19.35
C LYS A 366 -13.75 -8.95 -20.70
N GLY A 367 -12.62 -9.58 -20.99
CA GLY A 367 -11.86 -9.42 -22.23
C GLY A 367 -10.67 -8.46 -22.09
N ALA A 368 -9.71 -8.60 -23.00
CA ALA A 368 -8.48 -7.82 -23.02
C ALA A 368 -8.75 -6.33 -23.30
N GLU A 369 -9.67 -6.06 -24.22
CA GLU A 369 -10.05 -4.72 -24.68
C GLU A 369 -10.70 -3.90 -23.56
N TRP A 370 -11.49 -4.56 -22.70
CA TRP A 370 -12.07 -3.91 -21.53
C TRP A 370 -10.99 -3.32 -20.61
N PHE A 371 -9.93 -4.09 -20.34
CA PHE A 371 -8.83 -3.64 -19.49
C PHE A 371 -7.93 -2.62 -20.21
N ALA A 372 -7.65 -2.83 -21.49
CA ALA A 372 -6.84 -1.93 -22.32
C ALA A 372 -7.51 -0.57 -22.60
N GLY A 373 -8.84 -0.51 -22.50
CA GLY A 373 -9.63 0.72 -22.57
C GLY A 373 -9.54 1.59 -21.31
N ILE A 374 -8.93 1.08 -20.24
CA ILE A 374 -8.73 1.81 -18.98
C ILE A 374 -7.27 2.26 -18.90
N GLY A 375 -7.04 3.49 -18.46
CA GLY A 375 -5.71 4.05 -18.28
C GLY A 375 -5.17 4.80 -19.50
N THR A 376 -3.85 4.93 -19.62
CA THR A 376 -3.20 5.66 -20.73
C THR A 376 -2.88 4.75 -21.91
N GLU A 377 -2.27 5.27 -22.98
CA GLU A 377 -1.85 4.45 -24.13
C GLU A 377 -0.84 3.35 -23.74
N LYS A 378 0.14 3.68 -22.88
CA LYS A 378 1.27 2.80 -22.51
C LYS A 378 1.14 2.17 -21.12
N SER A 379 0.19 2.64 -20.32
CA SER A 379 -0.06 2.14 -18.98
C SER A 379 -1.54 1.83 -18.81
N LYS A 380 -1.89 0.55 -19.03
CA LYS A 380 -3.28 0.06 -19.02
C LYS A 380 -3.78 -0.32 -17.64
N GLY A 381 -5.10 -0.29 -17.46
CA GLY A 381 -5.80 -0.69 -16.24
C GLY A 381 -5.67 0.31 -15.10
N THR A 382 -5.77 -0.21 -13.88
CA THR A 382 -5.74 0.55 -12.64
C THR A 382 -4.46 0.30 -11.85
N LYS A 383 -4.19 1.16 -10.87
CA LYS A 383 -3.15 0.97 -9.85
C LYS A 383 -3.75 1.23 -8.47
N VAL A 384 -3.41 0.36 -7.52
CA VAL A 384 -3.68 0.59 -6.10
C VAL A 384 -2.57 1.44 -5.49
N PHE A 385 -2.94 2.56 -4.86
CA PHE A 385 -2.03 3.39 -4.07
C PHE A 385 -2.33 3.26 -2.59
N ALA A 386 -1.28 3.12 -1.79
CA ALA A 386 -1.34 3.31 -0.35
C ALA A 386 -1.04 4.79 -0.06
N LEU A 387 -2.10 5.57 0.07
CA LEU A 387 -2.05 7.01 0.30
C LEU A 387 -1.85 7.28 1.78
N ALA A 388 -0.70 7.85 2.14
CA ALA A 388 -0.28 8.10 3.51
C ALA A 388 0.44 9.46 3.67
N GLY A 389 0.87 9.77 4.90
CA GLY A 389 1.59 11.02 5.21
C GLY A 389 0.65 12.15 5.64
N LYS A 390 0.94 13.37 5.19
CA LYS A 390 0.26 14.62 5.61
C LYS A 390 -1.03 14.90 4.84
N VAL A 391 -1.84 13.87 4.59
CA VAL A 391 -3.10 13.94 3.81
C VAL A 391 -4.31 13.70 4.70
N ASN A 392 -5.44 14.37 4.46
CA ASN A 392 -6.63 14.27 5.32
C ASN A 392 -7.23 12.87 5.32
N ASN A 393 -7.33 12.22 4.16
CA ASN A 393 -7.91 10.90 4.02
C ASN A 393 -6.82 9.86 3.68
N VAL A 394 -6.25 9.23 4.70
CA VAL A 394 -5.29 8.13 4.58
C VAL A 394 -6.03 6.84 4.22
N GLY A 395 -5.48 6.05 3.29
CA GLY A 395 -6.12 4.81 2.87
C GLY A 395 -5.57 4.14 1.61
N LEU A 396 -6.33 3.15 1.11
CA LEU A 396 -6.12 2.55 -0.20
C LEU A 396 -7.02 3.18 -1.25
N VAL A 397 -6.39 3.58 -2.35
CA VAL A 397 -7.03 4.26 -3.47
C VAL A 397 -6.69 3.52 -4.75
N GLU A 398 -7.67 2.89 -5.38
CA GLU A 398 -7.48 2.23 -6.68
C GLU A 398 -8.01 3.12 -7.81
N VAL A 399 -7.12 3.64 -8.65
CA VAL A 399 -7.47 4.59 -9.71
C VAL A 399 -6.97 4.12 -11.08
N PRO A 400 -7.62 4.54 -12.19
CA PRO A 400 -7.08 4.35 -13.52
C PRO A 400 -5.66 4.91 -13.65
N MET A 401 -4.80 4.22 -14.40
CA MET A 401 -3.48 4.75 -14.75
C MET A 401 -3.60 6.09 -15.47
N GLY A 402 -2.75 7.05 -15.13
CA GLY A 402 -2.82 8.41 -15.69
C GLY A 402 -3.68 9.39 -14.89
N THR A 403 -4.42 8.96 -13.87
CA THR A 403 -4.97 9.88 -12.87
C THR A 403 -3.84 10.74 -12.29
N THR A 404 -4.08 12.04 -12.17
CA THR A 404 -3.06 12.99 -11.72
C THR A 404 -2.83 12.90 -10.21
N LEU A 405 -1.65 13.35 -9.77
CA LEU A 405 -1.33 13.44 -8.35
C LEU A 405 -2.28 14.40 -7.61
N ARG A 406 -2.73 15.47 -8.28
CA ARG A 406 -3.74 16.40 -7.76
C ARG A 406 -5.02 15.67 -7.39
N GLN A 407 -5.56 14.89 -8.32
CA GLN A 407 -6.83 14.19 -8.11
C GLN A 407 -6.73 13.20 -6.95
N ILE A 408 -5.63 12.45 -6.87
CA ILE A 408 -5.45 11.48 -5.77
C ILE A 408 -5.30 12.18 -4.42
N ILE A 409 -4.52 13.27 -4.33
CA ILE A 409 -4.24 13.93 -3.04
C ILE A 409 -5.38 14.85 -2.60
N PHE A 410 -5.94 15.65 -3.51
CA PHE A 410 -6.89 16.71 -3.17
C PHE A 410 -8.34 16.26 -3.30
N ASP A 411 -8.69 15.53 -4.36
CA ASP A 411 -10.07 15.10 -4.57
C ASP A 411 -10.38 13.88 -3.68
N ILE A 412 -9.55 12.82 -3.77
CA ILE A 412 -9.75 11.59 -2.98
C ILE A 412 -9.17 11.74 -1.56
N GLY A 413 -7.93 12.20 -1.47
CA GLY A 413 -7.21 12.40 -0.22
C GLY A 413 -7.74 13.57 0.63
N GLY A 414 -8.65 14.40 0.12
CA GLY A 414 -9.22 15.53 0.84
C GLY A 414 -8.22 16.66 1.12
N GLY A 415 -7.06 16.68 0.47
CA GLY A 415 -6.02 17.68 0.63
C GLY A 415 -5.10 17.46 1.82
N ILE A 416 -4.33 18.49 2.16
CA ILE A 416 -3.27 18.43 3.18
C ILE A 416 -3.85 18.66 4.58
N LYS A 417 -3.34 17.91 5.57
CA LYS A 417 -3.75 18.08 6.98
C LYS A 417 -3.57 19.54 7.42
N GLN A 418 -4.51 20.03 8.21
CA GLN A 418 -4.49 21.40 8.76
C GLN A 418 -4.44 22.52 7.71
N HIS A 419 -4.85 22.25 6.46
CA HIS A 419 -4.83 23.20 5.34
C HIS A 419 -3.43 23.79 5.05
N LYS A 420 -2.38 23.04 5.36
CA LYS A 420 -0.99 23.42 5.04
C LYS A 420 -0.71 23.31 3.54
N THR A 421 0.42 23.86 3.12
CA THR A 421 0.86 23.80 1.73
C THR A 421 1.44 22.43 1.38
N PHE A 422 1.02 21.86 0.25
CA PHE A 422 1.66 20.68 -0.34
C PHE A 422 3.07 21.03 -0.80
N LYS A 423 4.05 20.22 -0.38
CA LYS A 423 5.46 20.38 -0.74
C LYS A 423 5.92 19.35 -1.76
N ALA A 424 5.69 18.08 -1.45
CA ALA A 424 6.10 16.97 -2.29
C ALA A 424 5.27 15.72 -2.03
N ALA A 425 5.27 14.80 -2.98
CA ALA A 425 4.85 13.43 -2.76
C ALA A 425 6.00 12.50 -3.08
N GLN A 426 6.27 11.54 -2.20
CA GLN A 426 7.18 10.45 -2.50
C GLN A 426 6.37 9.28 -3.08
N THR A 427 6.85 8.73 -4.19
CA THR A 427 6.28 7.52 -4.81
C THR A 427 7.37 6.52 -5.09
N GLY A 428 7.01 5.23 -5.06
CA GLY A 428 7.94 4.15 -5.42
C GLY A 428 8.75 3.59 -4.27
N GLY A 429 8.31 3.80 -3.03
CA GLY A 429 8.98 3.30 -1.83
C GLY A 429 10.36 3.94 -1.60
N PRO A 430 11.21 3.36 -0.75
CA PRO A 430 12.51 3.92 -0.37
C PRO A 430 13.49 4.09 -1.53
N SER A 431 13.22 3.41 -2.64
CA SER A 431 13.95 3.50 -3.91
C SER A 431 13.37 4.52 -4.89
N GLY A 432 12.29 5.19 -4.50
CA GLY A 432 11.54 6.14 -5.29
C GLY A 432 12.09 7.57 -5.31
N GLY A 433 11.37 8.47 -5.95
CA GLY A 433 11.71 9.90 -6.02
C GLY A 433 10.68 10.78 -5.32
N CYS A 434 11.08 12.00 -4.98
CA CYS A 434 10.17 13.04 -4.48
C CYS A 434 9.66 13.91 -5.65
N ILE A 435 8.35 14.00 -5.79
CA ILE A 435 7.63 14.75 -6.82
C ILE A 435 7.23 16.12 -6.24
N PRO A 436 7.81 17.23 -6.71
CA PRO A 436 7.48 18.58 -6.22
C PRO A 436 6.14 19.09 -6.75
N THR A 437 5.61 20.15 -6.12
CA THR A 437 4.35 20.85 -6.46
C THR A 437 4.17 21.15 -7.95
N LYS A 438 5.23 21.49 -8.69
CA LYS A 438 5.14 21.79 -10.13
C LYS A 438 4.68 20.61 -11.00
N TYR A 439 4.75 19.37 -10.49
CA TYR A 439 4.29 18.16 -11.18
C TYR A 439 3.01 17.58 -10.58
N LEU A 440 2.28 18.36 -9.77
CA LEU A 440 1.03 17.92 -9.16
C LEU A 440 -0.04 17.53 -10.19
N ASP A 441 -0.03 18.19 -11.36
CA ASP A 441 -0.93 17.89 -12.48
C ASP A 441 -0.36 16.86 -13.47
N SER A 442 0.79 16.24 -13.16
CA SER A 442 1.35 15.20 -14.02
C SER A 442 0.56 13.89 -13.88
N PRO A 443 0.27 13.20 -15.00
CA PRO A 443 -0.39 11.90 -14.95
C PRO A 443 0.52 10.88 -14.25
N ILE A 444 -0.08 10.04 -13.41
CA ILE A 444 0.66 8.95 -12.76
C ILE A 444 0.61 7.71 -13.64
N ASP A 445 1.66 7.57 -14.45
CA ASP A 445 1.96 6.38 -15.25
C ASP A 445 3.46 6.06 -15.24
N TYR A 446 3.86 4.89 -15.74
CA TYR A 446 5.25 4.44 -15.64
C TYR A 446 6.23 5.39 -16.35
N GLU A 447 5.86 5.89 -17.53
CA GLU A 447 6.71 6.72 -18.37
C GLU A 447 6.88 8.13 -17.77
N SER A 448 5.79 8.72 -17.31
CA SER A 448 5.74 10.08 -16.76
C SER A 448 6.47 10.18 -15.42
N LEU A 449 6.33 9.18 -14.54
CA LEU A 449 7.08 9.11 -13.28
C LEU A 449 8.58 8.96 -13.51
N ALA A 450 8.99 8.08 -14.44
CA ALA A 450 10.40 7.88 -14.77
C ALA A 450 11.03 9.18 -15.31
N ALA A 451 10.32 9.93 -16.15
CA ALA A 451 10.79 11.18 -16.73
C ALA A 451 11.10 12.27 -15.69
N ILE A 452 10.39 12.27 -14.56
CA ILE A 452 10.60 13.22 -13.46
C ILE A 452 11.54 12.69 -12.37
N GLY A 453 12.17 11.53 -12.57
CA GLY A 453 13.09 10.93 -11.61
C GLY A 453 12.40 10.27 -10.41
N SER A 454 11.14 9.88 -10.58
CA SER A 454 10.40 9.02 -9.66
C SER A 454 10.10 7.66 -10.30
N MET A 455 9.34 6.82 -9.61
CA MET A 455 8.86 5.54 -10.15
C MET A 455 7.53 5.14 -9.50
N MET A 456 6.83 4.20 -10.14
CA MET A 456 5.57 3.65 -9.62
C MET A 456 5.80 2.85 -8.33
N GLY A 457 6.82 1.98 -8.34
CA GLY A 457 7.07 0.99 -7.26
C GLY A 457 5.83 0.13 -6.98
N SER A 458 5.74 -0.37 -5.74
CA SER A 458 4.57 -1.11 -5.25
C SER A 458 3.29 -0.27 -5.20
N GLY A 459 3.38 1.07 -5.24
CA GLY A 459 2.26 2.00 -5.14
C GLY A 459 2.15 2.75 -3.81
N GLY A 460 3.18 2.71 -2.96
CA GLY A 460 3.28 3.62 -1.81
C GLY A 460 3.30 5.09 -2.28
N LEU A 461 2.46 5.93 -1.68
CA LEU A 461 2.33 7.36 -1.97
C LEU A 461 2.32 8.16 -0.66
N ILE A 462 3.47 8.75 -0.30
CA ILE A 462 3.64 9.50 0.95
C ILE A 462 3.58 10.99 0.65
N VAL A 463 2.56 11.67 1.19
CA VAL A 463 2.35 13.12 1.05
C VAL A 463 3.15 13.88 2.11
N LEU A 464 3.89 14.90 1.67
CA LEU A 464 4.74 15.77 2.48
C LEU A 464 4.24 17.23 2.41
N ASP A 465 4.28 17.94 3.53
CA ASP A 465 3.88 19.34 3.65
C ASP A 465 5.10 20.28 3.82
N GLU A 466 4.83 21.57 3.97
CA GLU A 466 5.85 22.62 4.09
C GLU A 466 6.80 22.46 5.31
N ASP A 467 6.40 21.70 6.34
CA ASP A 467 7.20 21.44 7.54
C ASP A 467 8.12 20.21 7.41
N ASP A 468 8.08 19.50 6.29
CA ASP A 468 8.96 18.35 6.06
C ASP A 468 10.30 18.78 5.45
N CYS A 469 11.43 18.42 6.08
CA CYS A 469 12.76 18.71 5.52
C CYS A 469 13.16 17.68 4.45
N MET A 470 13.40 18.11 3.21
CA MET A 470 13.71 17.19 2.11
C MET A 470 15.07 16.50 2.24
N VAL A 471 16.03 17.16 2.90
CA VAL A 471 17.34 16.56 3.23
C VAL A 471 17.17 15.44 4.27
N ASN A 472 16.31 15.64 5.26
CA ASN A 472 16.03 14.64 6.28
C ASN A 472 15.20 13.47 5.72
N ILE A 473 14.26 13.74 4.82
CA ILE A 473 13.51 12.71 4.09
C ILE A 473 14.46 11.85 3.25
N ALA A 474 15.40 12.46 2.52
CA ALA A 474 16.43 11.71 1.78
C ALA A 474 17.29 10.84 2.71
N LYS A 475 17.68 11.37 3.89
CA LYS A 475 18.42 10.62 4.91
C LYS A 475 17.65 9.40 5.40
N PHE A 476 16.35 9.55 5.71
CA PHE A 476 15.50 8.48 6.20
C PHE A 476 15.40 7.31 5.21
N PHE A 477 15.12 7.58 3.93
CA PHE A 477 15.08 6.51 2.92
C PHE A 477 16.47 5.93 2.61
N GLN A 478 17.52 6.75 2.72
CA GLN A 478 18.89 6.27 2.55
C GLN A 478 19.33 5.34 3.70
N GLU A 479 18.86 5.57 4.91
CA GLU A 479 19.05 4.69 6.07
C GLU A 479 18.41 3.32 5.81
N PHE A 480 17.13 3.31 5.43
CA PHE A 480 16.42 2.07 5.09
C PHE A 480 17.15 1.27 4.00
N THR A 481 17.51 1.90 2.88
CA THR A 481 18.20 1.21 1.78
C THR A 481 19.62 0.74 2.15
N MET A 482 20.26 1.38 3.13
CA MET A 482 21.54 0.93 3.68
C MET A 482 21.36 -0.33 4.52
N ASP A 483 20.37 -0.34 5.43
CA ASP A 483 20.09 -1.46 6.33
C ASP A 483 19.59 -2.69 5.57
N GLU A 484 18.79 -2.48 4.52
CA GLU A 484 18.22 -3.54 3.69
C GLU A 484 19.14 -4.04 2.56
N SER A 485 20.41 -3.60 2.55
CA SER A 485 21.37 -4.06 1.55
C SER A 485 21.69 -5.55 1.73
N CYS A 486 21.55 -6.35 0.67
CA CYS A 486 22.05 -7.74 0.68
C CYS A 486 23.58 -7.84 0.83
N GLY A 487 24.32 -6.74 0.71
CA GLY A 487 25.77 -6.74 0.91
C GLY A 487 26.61 -7.28 -0.26
N ARG A 488 26.00 -7.83 -1.32
CA ARG A 488 26.71 -8.52 -2.42
C ARG A 488 27.61 -7.61 -3.25
N CYS A 489 27.12 -6.44 -3.67
CA CYS A 489 27.91 -5.50 -4.50
C CYS A 489 28.48 -4.36 -3.66
N THR A 490 29.75 -3.98 -3.92
CA THR A 490 30.42 -2.88 -3.20
C THR A 490 29.70 -1.54 -3.39
N ALA A 491 29.18 -1.30 -4.60
CA ALA A 491 28.43 -0.09 -4.94
C ALA A 491 27.26 0.13 -3.98
N CYS A 492 26.41 -0.88 -3.76
CA CYS A 492 25.33 -0.79 -2.80
C CYS A 492 25.88 -0.84 -1.36
N ARG A 493 26.55 -1.92 -0.95
CA ARG A 493 26.95 -2.17 0.45
C ARG A 493 27.75 -1.02 1.09
N VAL A 494 28.69 -0.45 0.34
CA VAL A 494 29.58 0.61 0.84
C VAL A 494 29.07 1.98 0.40
N GLY A 495 28.58 2.10 -0.83
CA GLY A 495 28.13 3.38 -1.36
C GLY A 495 26.93 3.96 -0.61
N THR A 496 25.90 3.15 -0.31
CA THR A 496 24.72 3.63 0.45
C THR A 496 25.11 4.08 1.85
N LYS A 497 26.02 3.37 2.51
CA LYS A 497 26.59 3.78 3.80
C LYS A 497 27.31 5.12 3.71
N ARG A 498 28.13 5.35 2.67
CA ARG A 498 28.82 6.64 2.48
C ARG A 498 27.83 7.77 2.20
N LEU A 499 26.77 7.52 1.43
CA LEU A 499 25.69 8.49 1.22
C LEU A 499 25.01 8.85 2.54
N TYR A 500 24.66 7.86 3.36
CA TYR A 500 24.06 8.09 4.67
C TYR A 500 24.97 8.89 5.62
N GLU A 501 26.28 8.60 5.64
CA GLU A 501 27.26 9.34 6.43
C GLU A 501 27.34 10.82 5.99
N ILE A 502 27.31 11.09 4.68
CA ILE A 502 27.31 12.45 4.14
C ILE A 502 26.01 13.18 4.51
N LEU A 503 24.84 12.56 4.33
CA LEU A 503 23.55 13.15 4.74
C LEU A 503 23.48 13.40 6.25
N THR A 504 24.05 12.50 7.06
CA THR A 504 24.17 12.70 8.51
C THR A 504 25.05 13.91 8.81
N LYS A 505 26.20 14.05 8.15
CA LYS A 505 27.07 15.22 8.29
C LYS A 505 26.35 16.52 7.90
N ILE A 506 25.54 16.51 6.84
CA ILE A 506 24.75 17.67 6.39
C ILE A 506 23.66 18.02 7.42
N THR A 507 22.88 17.04 7.87
CA THR A 507 21.80 17.24 8.85
C THR A 507 22.31 17.62 10.25
N ASP A 508 23.57 17.30 10.56
CA ASP A 508 24.27 17.75 11.76
C ASP A 508 24.88 19.16 11.63
N GLY A 509 24.75 19.83 10.48
CA GLY A 509 25.34 21.13 10.20
C GLY A 509 26.85 21.14 9.98
N ARG A 510 27.46 19.96 9.84
CA ARG A 510 28.90 19.80 9.56
C ARG A 510 29.21 19.64 8.07
N GLY A 511 28.19 19.60 7.21
CA GLY A 511 28.33 19.44 5.76
C GLY A 511 28.98 20.64 5.07
N THR A 512 29.57 20.39 3.90
CA THR A 512 30.25 21.38 3.04
C THR A 512 29.73 21.28 1.60
N LEU A 513 30.00 22.30 0.77
CA LEU A 513 29.62 22.25 -0.66
C LEU A 513 30.34 21.11 -1.41
N GLU A 514 31.55 20.77 -0.98
CA GLU A 514 32.29 19.63 -1.49
C GLU A 514 31.59 18.31 -1.16
N ASP A 515 31.05 18.17 0.06
CA ASP A 515 30.26 16.99 0.44
C ASP A 515 29.04 16.81 -0.47
N LEU A 516 28.34 17.90 -0.85
CA LEU A 516 27.21 17.83 -1.79
C LEU A 516 27.64 17.33 -3.16
N ALA A 517 28.72 17.88 -3.72
CA ALA A 517 29.23 17.46 -5.03
C ALA A 517 29.70 16.00 -5.02
N ASN A 518 30.38 15.58 -3.95
CA ASN A 518 30.84 14.20 -3.77
C ASN A 518 29.65 13.23 -3.60
N MET A 519 28.62 13.63 -2.87
CA MET A 519 27.38 12.87 -2.71
C MET A 519 26.67 12.65 -4.04
N GLU A 520 26.45 13.71 -4.81
CA GLU A 520 25.81 13.65 -6.13
C GLU A 520 26.59 12.74 -7.10
N LYS A 521 27.93 12.89 -7.13
CA LYS A 521 28.80 12.01 -7.91
C LYS A 521 28.69 10.54 -7.48
N LEU A 522 28.67 10.27 -6.18
CA LEU A 522 28.55 8.91 -5.65
C LEU A 522 27.18 8.31 -5.99
N CYS A 523 26.09 9.09 -5.96
CA CYS A 523 24.77 8.64 -6.39
C CYS A 523 24.79 8.08 -7.81
N HIS A 524 25.43 8.79 -8.76
CA HIS A 524 25.55 8.31 -10.14
C HIS A 524 26.41 7.05 -10.25
N ILE A 525 27.54 6.98 -9.53
CA ILE A 525 28.38 5.77 -9.50
C ILE A 525 27.57 4.55 -9.02
N ILE A 526 26.79 4.68 -7.95
CA ILE A 526 25.98 3.57 -7.43
C ILE A 526 24.93 3.16 -8.45
N LYS A 527 24.24 4.13 -9.07
CA LYS A 527 23.22 3.88 -10.08
C LYS A 527 23.76 3.12 -11.28
N ASP A 528 24.98 3.43 -11.71
CA ASP A 528 25.59 2.83 -12.90
C ASP A 528 26.28 1.48 -12.62
N THR A 529 26.62 1.18 -11.35
CA THR A 529 27.47 0.03 -11.00
C THR A 529 26.82 -0.98 -10.05
N ALA A 530 25.62 -0.68 -9.52
CA ALA A 530 24.89 -1.63 -8.70
C ALA A 530 24.33 -2.81 -9.52
N LEU A 531 24.39 -4.00 -8.92
CA LEU A 531 24.07 -5.27 -9.58
C LEU A 531 22.58 -5.49 -9.81
N CYS A 532 21.72 -4.99 -8.91
CA CYS A 532 20.27 -5.18 -8.98
C CYS A 532 19.54 -3.84 -9.02
N GLY A 533 18.28 -3.87 -9.46
CA GLY A 533 17.43 -2.68 -9.57
C GLY A 533 17.32 -1.90 -8.26
N LEU A 534 17.20 -2.58 -7.11
CA LEU A 534 17.11 -1.93 -5.79
C LEU A 534 18.37 -1.08 -5.47
N GLY A 535 19.56 -1.60 -5.80
CA GLY A 535 20.80 -0.85 -5.62
C GLY A 535 20.92 0.31 -6.60
N GLN A 536 20.46 0.13 -7.84
CA GLN A 536 20.47 1.19 -8.86
C GLN A 536 19.50 2.33 -8.52
N SER A 537 18.39 2.02 -7.85
CA SER A 537 17.36 2.98 -7.45
C SER A 537 17.58 3.61 -6.08
N ALA A 538 18.40 3.01 -5.21
CA ALA A 538 18.68 3.55 -3.87
C ALA A 538 19.07 5.04 -3.83
N PRO A 539 19.81 5.60 -4.82
CA PRO A 539 20.14 7.03 -4.82
C PRO A 539 18.99 7.97 -5.28
N ASN A 540 17.86 7.46 -5.76
CA ASN A 540 16.78 8.27 -6.34
C ASN A 540 16.18 9.30 -5.36
N PRO A 541 15.95 9.01 -4.06
CA PRO A 541 15.47 10.02 -3.10
C PRO A 541 16.44 11.20 -2.99
N ILE A 542 17.75 10.94 -3.01
CA ILE A 542 18.78 11.98 -2.94
C ILE A 542 18.82 12.77 -4.24
N LEU A 543 18.88 12.10 -5.39
CA LEU A 543 18.97 12.76 -6.69
C LEU A 543 17.74 13.63 -6.98
N SER A 544 16.54 13.13 -6.67
CA SER A 544 15.30 13.89 -6.86
C SER A 544 15.23 15.11 -5.93
N THR A 545 15.58 14.96 -4.65
CA THR A 545 15.58 16.09 -3.71
C THR A 545 16.68 17.10 -4.00
N LEU A 546 17.88 16.67 -4.42
CA LEU A 546 18.93 17.59 -4.89
C LEU A 546 18.50 18.37 -6.13
N LYS A 547 17.73 17.76 -7.03
CA LYS A 547 17.26 18.39 -8.26
C LYS A 547 16.17 19.43 -8.00
N TYR A 548 15.24 19.13 -7.09
CA TYR A 548 14.03 19.94 -6.89
C TYR A 548 14.05 20.84 -5.67
N PHE A 549 14.87 20.53 -4.67
CA PHE A 549 14.92 21.22 -3.37
C PHE A 549 16.37 21.56 -2.99
N ARG A 550 17.20 21.93 -3.98
CA ARG A 550 18.64 22.19 -3.79
C ARG A 550 18.89 23.28 -2.75
N GLU A 551 18.03 24.28 -2.71
CA GLU A 551 18.05 25.39 -1.77
C GLU A 551 18.03 24.91 -0.31
N GLU A 552 17.32 23.83 0.02
CA GLU A 552 17.36 23.27 1.38
C GLU A 552 18.73 22.67 1.71
N TYR A 553 19.36 21.98 0.76
CA TYR A 553 20.72 21.48 0.93
C TYR A 553 21.72 22.62 1.12
N ILE A 554 21.56 23.72 0.37
CA ILE A 554 22.39 24.92 0.53
C ILE A 554 22.18 25.55 1.90
N ALA A 555 20.94 25.68 2.38
CA ALA A 555 20.67 26.20 3.73
C ALA A 555 21.35 25.37 4.84
N HIS A 556 21.31 24.03 4.72
CA HIS A 556 21.97 23.14 5.69
C HIS A 556 23.50 23.27 5.66
N VAL A 557 24.07 23.49 4.48
CA VAL A 557 25.51 23.45 4.26
C VAL A 557 26.18 24.81 4.44
N VAL A 558 25.55 25.89 3.97
CA VAL A 558 26.08 27.26 3.98
C VAL A 558 25.55 28.03 5.18
N ASP A 559 24.23 28.15 5.29
CA ASP A 559 23.58 28.98 6.31
C ASP A 559 23.56 28.32 7.69
N LYS A 560 23.78 26.99 7.73
CA LYS A 560 23.73 26.16 8.93
C LYS A 560 22.39 26.26 9.65
N THR A 561 21.31 26.30 8.86
CA THR A 561 19.93 26.30 9.32
C THR A 561 19.12 25.21 8.61
N CYS A 562 17.99 24.83 9.20
CA CYS A 562 17.05 23.90 8.59
C CYS A 562 15.73 24.64 8.37
N PRO A 563 15.37 25.02 7.13
CA PRO A 563 14.18 25.82 6.86
C PRO A 563 12.88 25.24 7.43
N ALA A 564 12.77 23.91 7.46
CA ALA A 564 11.61 23.18 7.98
C ALA A 564 11.67 22.93 9.51
N GLY A 565 12.75 23.31 10.19
CA GLY A 565 12.86 23.15 11.65
C GLY A 565 12.97 21.70 12.18
N VAL A 566 13.19 20.71 11.31
CA VAL A 566 13.24 19.28 11.71
C VAL A 566 14.63 18.86 12.21
N CYS A 567 15.71 19.34 11.59
CA CYS A 567 17.06 18.95 11.94
C CYS A 567 17.53 19.66 13.23
N LYS A 568 17.38 18.99 14.38
CA LYS A 568 17.70 19.57 15.71
C LYS A 568 19.07 20.25 15.79
N SER A 569 20.10 19.65 15.21
CA SER A 569 21.47 20.18 15.20
C SER A 569 21.62 21.52 14.48
N LEU A 570 20.66 21.88 13.63
CA LEU A 570 20.65 23.11 12.83
C LEU A 570 19.73 24.21 13.38
N LEU A 571 18.95 23.91 14.42
CA LEU A 571 18.05 24.89 15.02
C LEU A 571 18.82 26.01 15.70
N LYS A 572 18.31 27.23 15.57
CA LYS A 572 18.84 28.41 16.28
C LYS A 572 17.71 29.20 16.90
N TYR A 573 17.67 29.24 18.23
CA TYR A 573 16.69 30.05 18.95
C TYR A 573 17.23 31.45 19.16
N GLU A 574 16.51 32.46 18.72
CA GLU A 574 16.85 33.87 18.91
C GLU A 574 15.74 34.60 19.67
N ILE A 575 16.12 35.36 20.70
CA ILE A 575 15.20 36.21 21.44
C ILE A 575 15.14 37.56 20.74
N THR A 576 13.97 37.98 20.29
CA THR A 576 13.78 39.22 19.51
C THR A 576 13.64 40.45 20.43
N ASP A 577 13.47 41.61 19.81
CA ASP A 577 13.16 42.89 20.46
C ASP A 577 11.79 42.90 21.17
N LYS A 578 10.88 41.98 20.81
CA LYS A 578 9.58 41.79 21.51
C LYS A 578 9.73 41.21 22.92
N CYS A 579 10.93 40.85 23.35
CA CYS A 579 11.18 40.31 24.68
C CYS A 579 10.90 41.33 25.79
N VAL A 580 9.93 41.05 26.66
CA VAL A 580 9.56 41.91 27.81
C VAL A 580 10.45 41.72 29.05
N GLY A 581 11.46 40.86 28.99
CA GLY A 581 12.40 40.66 30.10
C GLY A 581 11.80 40.03 31.37
N CYS A 582 10.86 39.08 31.23
CA CYS A 582 10.16 38.42 32.37
C CYS A 582 10.98 37.32 33.09
N THR A 583 12.19 37.02 32.62
CA THR A 583 13.11 35.97 33.12
C THR A 583 12.63 34.51 33.08
N LEU A 584 11.43 34.21 32.57
CA LEU A 584 10.90 32.84 32.51
C LEU A 584 11.79 31.90 31.69
N CYS A 585 12.23 32.33 30.51
CA CYS A 585 13.12 31.54 29.65
C CYS A 585 14.46 31.23 30.33
N VAL A 586 15.01 32.16 31.13
CA VAL A 586 16.24 31.96 31.91
C VAL A 586 16.05 30.85 32.95
N LYS A 587 14.93 30.89 33.70
CA LYS A 587 14.63 29.90 34.75
C LYS A 587 14.36 28.51 34.19
N LYS A 588 13.78 28.42 33.00
CA LYS A 588 13.38 27.16 32.36
C LYS A 588 14.43 26.58 31.42
N CYS A 589 15.53 27.30 31.16
CA CYS A 589 16.63 26.79 30.36
C CYS A 589 17.41 25.71 31.13
N PRO A 590 17.46 24.45 30.65
CA PRO A 590 18.14 23.37 31.36
C PRO A 590 19.66 23.56 31.42
N MET A 591 20.26 24.28 30.46
CA MET A 591 21.71 24.55 30.44
C MET A 591 22.10 25.88 31.08
N HIS A 592 21.13 26.65 31.56
CA HIS A 592 21.34 28.01 32.04
C HIS A 592 22.15 28.87 31.04
N CYS A 593 21.86 28.72 29.75
CA CYS A 593 22.57 29.41 28.66
C CYS A 593 21.88 30.70 28.20
N ILE A 594 20.86 31.17 28.91
CA ILE A 594 20.13 32.41 28.59
C ILE A 594 20.52 33.48 29.61
N ALA A 595 21.09 34.58 29.13
CA ALA A 595 21.54 35.69 29.96
C ALA A 595 20.61 36.90 29.83
N GLY A 596 20.39 37.61 30.94
CA GLY A 596 19.72 38.91 30.98
C GLY A 596 18.97 39.14 32.29
N SER A 597 18.76 40.41 32.62
CA SER A 597 18.09 40.84 33.85
C SER A 597 16.62 41.18 33.61
N ALA A 598 15.84 41.27 34.69
CA ALA A 598 14.45 41.72 34.62
C ALA A 598 14.32 43.04 33.81
N LYS A 599 13.27 43.13 32.99
CA LYS A 599 12.95 44.28 32.12
C LYS A 599 13.98 44.58 31.01
N LYS A 600 14.95 43.69 30.76
CA LYS A 600 15.88 43.78 29.62
C LYS A 600 15.68 42.60 28.67
N ARG A 601 16.00 42.79 27.38
CA ARG A 601 16.06 41.72 26.39
C ARG A 601 17.08 40.66 26.85
N HIS A 602 16.67 39.41 26.87
CA HIS A 602 17.59 38.30 27.15
C HIS A 602 18.30 37.84 25.87
N ILE A 603 19.45 37.18 26.02
CA ILE A 603 20.28 36.68 24.92
C ILE A 603 20.58 35.20 25.20
N ILE A 604 20.48 34.37 24.16
CA ILE A 604 20.80 32.93 24.24
C ILE A 604 22.24 32.75 23.77
N ASP A 605 23.07 32.17 24.63
CA ASP A 605 24.37 31.62 24.26
C ASP A 605 24.15 30.38 23.38
N GLN A 606 24.49 30.53 22.10
CA GLN A 606 24.24 29.51 21.08
C GLN A 606 25.19 28.31 21.20
N GLU A 607 26.40 28.49 21.75
CA GLU A 607 27.36 27.41 21.91
C GLU A 607 26.94 26.44 23.00
N ARG A 608 26.30 26.96 24.06
CA ARG A 608 25.80 26.15 25.19
C ARG A 608 24.36 25.67 25.04
N CYS A 609 23.66 26.11 23.99
CA CYS A 609 22.24 25.79 23.80
C CYS A 609 22.04 24.34 23.33
N LEU A 610 21.24 23.56 24.08
CA LEU A 610 20.83 22.19 23.65
C LEU A 610 19.75 22.17 22.55
N LYS A 611 19.31 23.34 22.09
CA LYS A 611 18.28 23.49 21.04
C LYS A 611 17.00 22.71 21.38
N CYS A 612 16.58 22.79 22.65
CA CYS A 612 15.47 21.99 23.19
C CYS A 612 14.09 22.65 23.08
N GLY A 613 13.99 23.89 22.60
CA GLY A 613 12.70 24.60 22.48
C GLY A 613 12.06 25.06 23.78
N ALA A 614 12.52 24.62 24.95
CA ALA A 614 11.92 24.94 26.25
C ALA A 614 11.75 26.46 26.51
N CYS A 615 12.65 27.28 25.98
CA CYS A 615 12.52 28.73 26.10
C CYS A 615 11.33 29.29 25.31
N MET A 616 11.09 28.77 24.11
CA MET A 616 10.03 29.19 23.19
C MET A 616 8.66 28.73 23.69
N GLU A 617 8.54 27.48 24.12
CA GLU A 617 7.30 26.91 24.67
C GLU A 617 6.80 27.67 25.90
N GLN A 618 7.72 28.13 26.75
CA GLN A 618 7.39 28.84 27.99
C GLN A 618 7.20 30.36 27.78
N CYS A 619 7.48 30.87 26.58
CA CYS A 619 7.42 32.30 26.30
C CYS A 619 5.97 32.74 26.08
N ARG A 620 5.47 33.61 26.96
CA ARG A 620 4.08 34.13 26.89
C ARG A 620 3.89 35.25 25.85
N VAL A 621 4.97 35.68 25.18
CA VAL A 621 4.94 36.76 24.20
C VAL A 621 5.20 36.16 22.82
N ILE A 622 4.18 36.21 21.97
CA ILE A 622 4.23 35.67 20.60
C ILE A 622 5.33 36.41 19.82
N GLY A 623 6.23 35.64 19.20
CA GLY A 623 7.34 36.17 18.41
C GLY A 623 8.48 36.80 19.21
N ALA A 624 8.46 36.72 20.55
CA ALA A 624 9.61 37.13 21.38
C ALA A 624 10.77 36.14 21.32
N ILE A 625 10.51 34.90 20.91
CA ILE A 625 11.54 33.91 20.59
C ILE A 625 11.18 33.34 19.23
N VAL A 626 12.14 33.36 18.31
CA VAL A 626 12.04 32.75 16.98
C VAL A 626 13.02 31.59 16.89
N CYS A 627 12.61 30.54 16.19
CA CYS A 627 13.51 29.43 15.83
C CYS A 627 13.81 29.57 14.34
N HIS A 628 15.09 29.63 14.01
CA HIS A 628 15.61 29.55 12.64
C HIS A 628 16.16 28.16 12.35
#